data_AF-A0A9N9MUD9-F1
#
_entry.id   AF-A0A9N9MUD9-F1
#
_cell.length_a   1.000
_cell.length_b   1.000
_cell.length_c   1.000
_cell.angle_alpha   90.00
_cell.angle_beta   90.00
_cell.angle_gamma   90.00
#
_symmetry.space_group_name_H-M   'P 1'
#
loop_
_entity.id
_entity.type
_entity.pdbx_description
1 polymer ?
#
loop_
_entity_poly.entity_id
_entity_poly.type
_entity_poly.pdbx_seq_one_letter_code
_entity_poly.pdbx_strand_id
1 'polypeptide(L)'
;MTLNPQCESVETSQGVPLSVTGVAQCKIMKADELLHTASEQFLGKTVKEIKSTILQTLEGHLRAILGTLTVEEVYRDRDQFAALVREVAAPDVGRMGIEILSFTIKDVYDNVQYLTSLGKAQTASVKRDADAGVAEANRDAGIREAECMKSSMDIKYSTDTKIEDNSRMFKLQKANFNQEVNTAKAQAQLAYELQAAKIRQKIRNEEIQIEVVERRKQIEIETQEVMRKEKELNATVKLPAEAESYKMQMLAEGRGTQTIQKAHAESERIKLIGMAEASAIGSIGKADAERMRMKANVYKQYGDAAIMSLVLEALPKIAAEVAAPLAKTDEIVLIGGQDNMTGEITRLVSQIPPAVSALTGVNLSKVLGKIPGATQNNTVAPVK
;
A
#
# COMPACT_ATOMS: atom_id res chain seq x y z
N MET A 1 82.33 59.70 68.13
CA MET A 1 81.29 60.75 68.14
C MET A 1 80.51 60.67 66.84
N THR A 2 79.21 60.92 66.88
CA THR A 2 78.36 60.98 65.68
C THR A 2 78.15 62.43 65.26
N LEU A 3 78.23 62.68 63.97
CA LEU A 3 78.02 63.96 63.30
C LEU A 3 77.04 63.73 62.14
N ASN A 4 76.17 64.71 61.87
CA ASN A 4 75.17 64.61 60.81
C ASN A 4 75.41 65.73 59.78
N PRO A 5 76.44 65.63 58.91
CA PRO A 5 76.72 66.67 57.92
C PRO A 5 75.54 66.82 56.96
N GLN A 6 75.01 68.03 56.87
CA GLN A 6 73.87 68.37 56.01
C GLN A 6 74.26 69.38 54.94
N CYS A 7 73.74 69.18 53.73
CA CYS A 7 73.92 70.09 52.61
C CYS A 7 72.55 70.37 51.99
N GLU A 8 72.10 71.61 52.12
CA GLU A 8 70.81 72.08 51.61
C GLU A 8 71.00 72.73 50.23
N SER A 9 70.12 72.41 49.27
CA SER A 9 69.98 73.07 47.97
C SER A 9 71.29 73.25 47.17
N VAL A 10 72.10 72.19 47.09
CA VAL A 10 73.34 72.19 46.29
C VAL A 10 73.04 71.79 44.85
N GLU A 11 73.40 72.63 43.89
CA GLU A 11 73.29 72.30 42.47
C GLU A 11 74.24 71.16 42.10
N THR A 12 73.67 70.08 41.56
CA THR A 12 74.39 68.95 40.96
C THR A 12 74.97 69.32 39.59
N SER A 13 75.76 68.43 38.98
CA SER A 13 76.33 68.64 37.63
C SER A 13 75.32 68.97 36.52
N GLN A 14 74.04 68.62 36.70
CA GLN A 14 72.94 68.93 35.78
C GLN A 14 72.12 70.18 36.17
N GLY A 15 72.53 70.93 37.20
CA GLY A 15 71.82 72.12 37.70
C GLY A 15 70.56 71.83 38.53
N VAL A 16 70.36 70.57 38.97
CA VAL A 16 69.24 70.22 39.87
C VAL A 16 69.68 70.43 41.32
N PRO A 17 68.95 71.22 42.13
CA PRO A 17 69.34 71.54 43.52
C PRO A 17 68.94 70.43 44.49
N LEU A 18 69.90 69.57 44.83
CA LEU A 18 69.70 68.44 45.72
C LEU A 18 70.05 68.79 47.17
N SER A 19 69.32 68.22 48.12
CA SER A 19 69.58 68.32 49.55
C SER A 19 69.90 66.93 50.11
N VAL A 20 71.01 66.83 50.87
CA VAL A 20 71.57 65.55 51.33
C VAL A 20 71.93 65.63 52.80
N THR A 21 71.49 64.62 53.56
CA THR A 21 71.87 64.41 54.97
C THR A 21 72.77 63.19 55.07
N GLY A 22 74.03 63.39 55.43
CA GLY A 22 74.95 62.32 55.81
C GLY A 22 74.91 62.00 57.31
N VAL A 23 75.44 60.85 57.68
CA VAL A 23 75.77 60.47 59.06
C VAL A 23 77.21 59.95 59.07
N ALA A 24 78.06 60.60 59.86
CA ALA A 24 79.47 60.29 60.01
C ALA A 24 79.78 59.88 61.45
N GLN A 25 80.48 58.75 61.61
CA GLN A 25 81.01 58.31 62.90
C GLN A 25 82.51 58.57 62.94
N CYS A 26 82.92 59.59 63.70
CA CYS A 26 84.32 60.03 63.80
C CYS A 26 84.92 59.72 65.18
N LYS A 27 86.22 59.48 65.24
CA LYS A 27 86.96 59.09 66.46
C LYS A 27 88.31 59.83 66.50
N ILE A 28 88.75 60.22 67.70
CA ILE A 28 90.10 60.80 67.88
C ILE A 28 91.13 59.66 67.79
N MET A 29 92.19 59.88 67.03
CA MET A 29 93.23 58.87 66.79
C MET A 29 94.08 58.64 68.04
N LYS A 30 94.69 57.45 68.14
CA LYS A 30 95.51 57.02 69.29
C LYS A 30 97.02 56.95 69.00
N ALA A 31 97.44 57.29 67.78
CA ALA A 31 98.86 57.41 67.45
C ALA A 31 99.42 58.69 68.06
N ASP A 32 100.60 58.63 68.67
CA ASP A 32 101.13 59.67 69.56
C ASP A 32 101.25 61.03 68.84
N GLU A 33 101.84 61.04 67.65
CA GLU A 33 101.98 62.21 66.77
C GLU A 33 100.64 62.89 66.48
N LEU A 34 99.64 62.11 66.06
CA LEU A 34 98.30 62.62 65.70
C LEU A 34 97.47 62.99 66.92
N LEU A 35 97.73 62.36 68.08
CA LEU A 35 97.13 62.72 69.36
C LEU A 35 97.67 64.06 69.87
N HIS A 36 98.95 64.36 69.65
CA HIS A 36 99.49 65.70 69.87
C HIS A 36 98.82 66.75 68.98
N THR A 37 98.68 66.51 67.67
CA THR A 37 97.99 67.43 66.75
C THR A 37 96.51 67.65 67.13
N ALA A 38 95.79 66.59 67.48
CA ALA A 38 94.41 66.70 67.98
C ALA A 38 94.36 67.48 69.30
N SER A 39 95.34 67.29 70.19
CA SER A 39 95.41 68.02 71.46
C SER A 39 95.67 69.51 71.24
N GLU A 40 96.64 69.88 70.39
CA GLU A 40 96.90 71.28 70.03
C GLU A 40 95.66 71.96 69.42
N GLN A 41 94.96 71.28 68.51
CA GLN A 41 93.79 71.82 67.82
C GLN A 41 92.51 71.86 68.67
N PHE A 42 92.37 71.05 69.74
CA PHE A 42 91.11 70.92 70.48
C PHE A 42 91.20 71.12 72.01
N LEU A 43 92.39 71.19 72.61
CA LEU A 43 92.53 71.46 74.04
C LEU A 43 91.95 72.85 74.38
N GLY A 44 91.13 72.91 75.44
CA GLY A 44 90.42 74.12 75.85
C GLY A 44 89.13 74.43 75.07
N LYS A 45 88.86 73.77 73.93
CA LYS A 45 87.59 73.92 73.19
C LYS A 45 86.49 73.04 73.79
N THR A 46 85.24 73.47 73.71
CA THR A 46 84.09 72.67 74.15
C THR A 46 83.77 71.55 73.16
N VAL A 47 83.10 70.50 73.65
CA VAL A 47 82.64 69.38 72.81
C VAL A 47 81.70 69.84 71.69
N LYS A 48 81.01 70.98 71.83
CA LYS A 48 80.17 71.56 70.78
C LYS A 48 81.02 72.16 69.65
N GLU A 49 82.06 72.92 69.99
CA GLU A 49 82.96 73.53 69.01
C GLU A 49 83.77 72.47 68.26
N ILE A 50 84.31 71.47 68.97
CA ILE A 50 85.00 70.31 68.38
C ILE A 50 84.11 69.65 67.31
N LYS A 51 82.85 69.33 67.66
CA LYS A 51 81.88 68.78 66.71
C LYS A 51 81.63 69.72 65.54
N SER A 52 81.48 71.03 65.80
CA SER A 52 81.17 72.04 64.77
C SER A 52 82.29 72.18 63.73
N THR A 53 83.57 72.16 64.14
CA THR A 53 84.69 72.26 63.19
C THR A 53 84.73 71.05 62.26
N ILE A 54 84.58 69.83 62.81
CA ILE A 54 84.59 68.59 62.01
C ILE A 54 83.37 68.54 61.08
N LEU A 55 82.20 68.97 61.57
CA LEU A 55 80.96 69.05 60.79
C LEU A 55 81.14 69.95 59.56
N GLN A 56 81.70 71.15 59.74
CA GLN A 56 81.96 72.10 58.65
C GLN A 56 82.93 71.52 57.60
N THR A 57 83.99 70.81 58.01
CA THR A 57 84.89 70.10 57.07
C THR A 57 84.12 69.05 56.25
N LEU A 58 83.35 68.18 56.92
CA LEU A 58 82.57 67.13 56.26
C LEU A 58 81.49 67.70 55.32
N GLU A 59 80.82 68.80 55.70
CA GLU A 59 79.85 69.50 54.85
C GLU A 59 80.52 70.22 53.67
N GLY A 60 81.77 70.67 53.82
CA GLY A 60 82.59 71.18 52.73
C GLY A 60 82.83 70.12 51.66
N HIS A 61 83.35 68.95 52.04
CA HIS A 61 83.60 67.86 51.09
C HIS A 61 82.30 67.26 50.52
N LEU A 62 81.27 67.07 51.35
CA LEU A 62 79.96 66.55 50.91
C LEU A 62 79.35 67.45 49.81
N ARG A 63 79.38 68.77 50.01
CA ARG A 63 78.94 69.76 49.01
C ARG A 63 79.80 69.75 47.75
N ALA A 64 81.12 69.64 47.89
CA ALA A 64 82.04 69.62 46.75
C ALA A 64 81.81 68.40 45.84
N ILE A 65 81.70 67.19 46.41
CA ILE A 65 81.44 65.97 45.61
C ILE A 65 80.02 65.99 45.03
N LEU A 66 79.02 66.46 45.78
CA LEU A 66 77.63 66.56 45.32
C LEU A 66 77.48 67.44 44.06
N GLY A 67 78.29 68.50 43.93
CA GLY A 67 78.33 69.34 42.71
C GLY A 67 78.96 68.65 41.49
N THR A 68 79.72 67.57 41.67
CA THR A 68 80.40 66.86 40.55
C THR A 68 79.61 65.70 39.96
N LEU A 69 78.68 65.11 40.70
CA LEU A 69 77.90 63.93 40.30
C LEU A 69 76.53 64.31 39.69
N THR A 70 75.84 63.35 39.09
CA THR A 70 74.43 63.51 38.68
C THR A 70 73.45 63.09 39.79
N VAL A 71 72.18 63.49 39.64
CA VAL A 71 71.11 63.11 40.55
C VAL A 71 70.88 61.60 40.55
N GLU A 72 71.03 60.96 39.38
CA GLU A 72 70.86 59.51 39.21
C GLU A 72 71.92 58.72 39.97
N GLU A 73 73.19 59.13 39.88
CA GLU A 73 74.32 58.49 40.57
C GLU A 73 74.16 58.59 42.09
N VAL A 74 73.89 59.80 42.60
CA VAL A 74 73.69 60.05 44.04
C VAL A 74 72.46 59.31 44.59
N TYR A 75 71.42 59.10 43.77
CA TYR A 75 70.21 58.41 44.22
C TYR A 75 70.31 56.88 44.17
N ARG A 76 70.92 56.32 43.11
CA ARG A 76 71.08 54.88 42.89
C ARG A 76 72.20 54.31 43.75
N ASP A 77 73.41 54.85 43.63
CA ASP A 77 74.65 54.22 44.11
C ASP A 77 75.19 54.96 45.34
N ARG A 78 74.29 55.12 46.33
CA ARG A 78 74.50 55.89 47.58
C ARG A 78 75.76 55.49 48.35
N ASP A 79 76.10 54.20 48.34
CA ASP A 79 77.28 53.67 49.03
C ASP A 79 78.59 54.05 48.32
N GLN A 80 78.59 54.15 46.98
CA GLN A 80 79.73 54.64 46.21
C GLN A 80 79.96 56.13 46.46
N PHE A 81 78.88 56.93 46.46
CA PHE A 81 78.94 58.35 46.83
C PHE A 81 79.42 58.55 48.29
N ALA A 82 78.93 57.74 49.24
CA ALA A 82 79.39 57.76 50.63
C ALA A 82 80.88 57.39 50.77
N ALA A 83 81.37 56.42 50.00
CA ALA A 83 82.78 56.04 49.97
C ALA A 83 83.66 57.17 49.40
N LEU A 84 83.24 57.81 48.31
CA LEU A 84 83.98 58.92 47.69
C LEU A 84 84.08 60.15 48.62
N VAL A 85 83.00 60.51 49.31
CA VAL A 85 83.02 61.59 50.31
C VAL A 85 83.93 61.24 51.49
N ARG A 86 83.95 59.97 51.93
CA ARG A 86 84.88 59.49 52.97
C ARG A 86 86.34 59.59 52.51
N GLU A 87 86.65 59.15 51.30
CA GLU A 87 88.02 59.13 50.76
C GLU A 87 88.61 60.55 50.67
N VAL A 88 87.83 61.49 50.14
CA VAL A 88 88.27 62.90 49.98
C VAL A 88 88.33 63.65 51.31
N ALA A 89 87.45 63.34 52.28
CA ALA A 89 87.48 63.98 53.60
C ALA A 89 88.51 63.39 54.58
N ALA A 90 88.89 62.12 54.42
CA ALA A 90 89.81 61.42 55.31
C ALA A 90 91.17 62.12 55.54
N PRO A 91 91.91 62.63 54.52
CA PRO A 91 93.17 63.33 54.76
C PRO A 91 92.99 64.66 55.52
N ASP A 92 91.84 65.32 55.37
CA ASP A 92 91.61 66.65 55.93
C ASP A 92 91.20 66.59 57.41
N VAL A 93 90.34 65.65 57.79
CA VAL A 93 90.10 65.37 59.21
C VAL A 93 91.26 64.59 59.86
N GLY A 94 92.02 63.81 59.07
CA GLY A 94 93.24 63.14 59.51
C GLY A 94 94.33 64.13 59.94
N ARG A 95 94.47 65.26 59.24
CA ARG A 95 95.33 66.40 59.65
C ARG A 95 94.87 67.08 60.95
N MET A 96 93.67 66.79 61.45
CA MET A 96 93.18 67.20 62.77
C MET A 96 93.31 66.09 63.84
N GLY A 97 93.96 64.98 63.50
CA GLY A 97 94.08 63.79 64.36
C GLY A 97 92.77 63.00 64.52
N ILE A 98 91.88 63.04 63.53
CA ILE A 98 90.55 62.43 63.56
C ILE A 98 90.40 61.38 62.45
N GLU A 99 89.87 60.23 62.84
CA GLU A 99 89.57 59.07 61.98
C GLU A 99 88.05 59.01 61.70
N ILE A 100 87.67 58.92 60.42
CA ILE A 100 86.31 58.54 60.02
C ILE A 100 86.19 57.02 60.09
N LEU A 101 85.39 56.50 61.03
CA LEU A 101 85.10 55.07 61.15
C LEU A 101 84.12 54.60 60.07
N SER A 102 83.04 55.36 59.89
CA SER A 102 82.01 55.13 58.88
C SER A 102 81.37 56.44 58.45
N PHE A 103 80.93 56.48 57.19
CA PHE A 103 80.17 57.57 56.58
C PHE A 103 79.06 56.92 55.74
N THR A 104 77.81 57.34 55.94
CA THR A 104 76.64 56.79 55.23
C THR A 104 75.66 57.91 54.91
N ILE A 105 75.01 57.87 53.74
CA ILE A 105 73.93 58.80 53.42
C ILE A 105 72.64 58.34 54.13
N LYS A 106 71.99 59.26 54.85
CA LYS A 106 70.71 59.02 55.54
C LYS A 106 69.54 59.34 54.63
N ASP A 107 69.46 60.60 54.18
CA ASP A 107 68.36 61.11 53.35
C ASP A 107 68.91 61.88 52.14
N VAL A 108 68.20 61.77 51.02
CA VAL A 108 68.41 62.53 49.78
C VAL A 108 67.05 63.02 49.32
N TYR A 109 66.87 64.32 49.19
CA TYR A 109 65.62 64.94 48.74
C TYR A 109 65.88 66.14 47.83
N ASP A 110 64.89 66.47 47.01
CA ASP A 110 64.93 67.54 46.01
C ASP A 110 63.75 68.48 46.23
N ASN A 111 63.97 69.77 46.02
CA ASN A 111 62.97 70.82 46.18
C ASN A 111 62.11 71.00 44.90
N VAL A 112 62.56 70.48 43.74
CA VAL A 112 61.98 70.69 42.40
C VAL A 112 61.14 69.49 41.90
N GLN A 113 61.03 68.43 42.71
CA GLN A 113 60.21 67.22 42.45
C GLN A 113 60.67 66.39 41.21
N TYR A 114 61.93 66.51 40.82
CA TYR A 114 62.61 65.78 39.74
C TYR A 114 62.61 64.27 39.99
N LEU A 115 63.04 63.82 41.18
CA LEU A 115 63.14 62.39 41.50
C LEU A 115 61.76 61.68 41.45
N THR A 116 60.72 62.34 41.93
CA THR A 116 59.34 61.85 41.85
C THR A 116 58.84 61.77 40.40
N SER A 117 59.33 62.65 39.53
CA SER A 117 58.99 62.64 38.09
C SER A 117 59.70 61.51 37.35
N LEU A 118 60.98 61.25 37.67
CA LEU A 118 61.73 60.08 37.21
C LEU A 118 61.04 58.77 37.65
N GLY A 119 60.63 58.67 38.91
CA GLY A 119 59.89 57.53 39.45
C GLY A 119 58.55 57.29 38.76
N LYS A 120 57.80 58.35 38.41
CA LYS A 120 56.55 58.24 37.62
C LYS A 120 56.80 57.63 36.23
N ALA A 121 57.84 58.07 35.53
CA ALA A 121 58.17 57.56 34.20
C ALA A 121 58.52 56.06 34.23
N GLN A 122 59.36 55.64 35.19
CA GLN A 122 59.71 54.22 35.37
C GLN A 122 58.48 53.38 35.73
N THR A 123 57.65 53.85 36.66
CA THR A 123 56.41 53.15 37.06
C THR A 123 55.44 52.99 35.89
N ALA A 124 55.31 54.02 35.04
CA ALA A 124 54.46 53.98 33.86
C ALA A 124 54.98 52.99 32.79
N SER A 125 56.30 52.79 32.66
CA SER A 125 56.81 51.74 31.77
C SER A 125 56.56 50.35 32.33
N VAL A 126 56.99 50.07 33.57
CA VAL A 126 56.80 48.76 34.21
C VAL A 126 55.32 48.35 34.20
N LYS A 127 54.39 49.29 34.40
CA LYS A 127 52.96 49.02 34.25
C LYS A 127 52.56 48.67 32.81
N ARG A 128 52.96 49.46 31.80
CA ARG A 128 52.65 49.18 30.38
C ARG A 128 53.16 47.80 29.97
N ASP A 129 54.38 47.47 30.40
CA ASP A 129 55.07 46.25 30.00
C ASP A 129 54.42 45.03 30.68
N ALA A 130 53.91 45.18 31.91
CA ALA A 130 53.05 44.19 32.58
C ALA A 130 51.65 44.06 31.94
N ASP A 131 50.98 45.18 31.63
CA ASP A 131 49.67 45.21 30.96
C ASP A 131 49.74 44.52 29.58
N ALA A 132 50.86 44.70 28.85
CA ALA A 132 51.14 44.02 27.60
C ALA A 132 51.32 42.50 27.77
N GLY A 133 52.11 42.07 28.76
CA GLY A 133 52.30 40.64 29.07
C GLY A 133 50.99 39.93 29.46
N VAL A 134 50.11 40.61 30.20
CA VAL A 134 48.76 40.11 30.52
C VAL A 134 47.90 40.01 29.27
N ALA A 135 47.94 41.00 28.37
CA ALA A 135 47.19 40.98 27.11
C ALA A 135 47.66 39.87 26.15
N GLU A 136 48.96 39.53 26.16
CA GLU A 136 49.52 38.42 25.39
C GLU A 136 49.15 37.05 25.99
N ALA A 137 49.32 36.87 27.30
CA ALA A 137 48.93 35.63 27.99
C ALA A 137 47.45 35.30 27.81
N ASN A 138 46.57 36.30 27.87
CA ASN A 138 45.13 36.12 27.62
C ASN A 138 44.82 35.76 26.15
N ARG A 139 45.58 36.30 25.19
CA ARG A 139 45.45 35.97 23.76
C ARG A 139 45.81 34.51 23.50
N ASP A 140 46.95 34.07 24.03
CA ASP A 140 47.44 32.70 23.88
C ASP A 140 46.57 31.67 24.61
N ALA A 141 45.99 32.04 25.76
CA ALA A 141 44.98 31.24 26.43
C ALA A 141 43.73 31.08 25.55
N GLY A 142 43.19 32.17 25.02
CA GLY A 142 41.98 32.15 24.16
C GLY A 142 42.18 31.42 22.83
N ILE A 143 43.35 31.52 22.20
CA ILE A 143 43.68 30.74 21.00
C ILE A 143 43.67 29.24 21.32
N ARG A 144 44.38 28.84 22.38
CA ARG A 144 44.47 27.42 22.79
C ARG A 144 43.12 26.87 23.25
N GLU A 145 42.30 27.68 23.89
CA GLU A 145 40.92 27.32 24.24
C GLU A 145 40.06 27.10 22.98
N ALA A 146 40.12 28.01 22.01
CA ALA A 146 39.38 27.89 20.74
C ALA A 146 39.82 26.66 19.91
N GLU A 147 41.12 26.34 19.88
CA GLU A 147 41.66 25.14 19.23
C GLU A 147 41.17 23.86 19.93
N CYS A 148 41.25 23.81 21.28
CA CYS A 148 40.72 22.71 22.08
C CYS A 148 39.20 22.54 21.92
N MET A 149 38.43 23.64 21.91
CA MET A 149 37.00 23.61 21.65
C MET A 149 36.69 23.06 20.26
N LYS A 150 37.39 23.53 19.21
CA LYS A 150 37.22 23.03 17.85
C LYS A 150 37.51 21.53 17.77
N SER A 151 38.67 21.09 18.27
CA SER A 151 39.03 19.66 18.24
C SER A 151 38.05 18.79 19.05
N SER A 152 37.52 19.29 20.16
CA SER A 152 36.48 18.62 20.95
C SER A 152 35.17 18.51 20.17
N MET A 153 34.77 19.59 19.47
CA MET A 153 33.58 19.63 18.63
C MET A 153 33.69 18.69 17.43
N ASP A 154 34.84 18.64 16.76
CA ASP A 154 35.12 17.73 15.64
C ASP A 154 35.07 16.24 16.09
N ILE A 155 35.66 15.92 17.24
CA ILE A 155 35.56 14.58 17.87
C ILE A 155 34.10 14.25 18.21
N LYS A 156 33.35 15.21 18.77
CA LYS A 156 31.94 15.04 19.10
C LYS A 156 31.10 14.77 17.86
N TYR A 157 31.18 15.60 16.82
CA TYR A 157 30.45 15.38 15.57
C TYR A 157 30.83 14.04 14.90
N SER A 158 32.10 13.63 14.94
CA SER A 158 32.53 12.32 14.45
C SER A 158 31.90 11.17 15.26
N THR A 159 31.72 11.36 16.56
CA THR A 159 31.12 10.37 17.47
C THR A 159 29.60 10.31 17.30
N ASP A 160 28.92 11.46 17.26
CA ASP A 160 27.48 11.57 17.04
C ASP A 160 27.09 10.96 15.68
N THR A 161 27.89 11.19 14.62
CA THR A 161 27.72 10.55 13.30
C THR A 161 27.79 9.02 13.41
N LYS A 162 28.82 8.48 14.08
CA LYS A 162 28.96 7.03 14.31
C LYS A 162 27.83 6.45 15.15
N ILE A 163 27.29 7.21 16.10
CA ILE A 163 26.14 6.79 16.91
C ILE A 163 24.90 6.66 16.03
N GLU A 164 24.59 7.64 15.17
CA GLU A 164 23.41 7.54 14.29
C GLU A 164 23.58 6.57 13.12
N ASP A 165 24.78 6.35 12.59
CA ASP A 165 25.02 5.26 11.62
C ASP A 165 24.78 3.88 12.26
N ASN A 166 25.26 3.65 13.49
CA ASN A 166 24.97 2.42 14.23
C ASN A 166 23.47 2.29 14.57
N SER A 167 22.82 3.38 14.98
CA SER A 167 21.38 3.43 15.25
C SER A 167 20.55 3.13 14.00
N ARG A 168 20.92 3.70 12.85
CA ARG A 168 20.33 3.44 11.53
C ARG A 168 20.53 1.99 11.11
N MET A 169 21.73 1.44 11.26
CA MET A 169 22.04 0.05 10.90
C MET A 169 21.26 -0.94 11.78
N PHE A 170 21.17 -0.69 13.09
CA PHE A 170 20.31 -1.46 14.00
C PHE A 170 18.82 -1.38 13.63
N LYS A 171 18.30 -0.17 13.33
CA LYS A 171 16.92 0.02 12.87
C LYS A 171 16.63 -0.75 11.58
N LEU A 172 17.56 -0.74 10.61
CA LEU A 172 17.44 -1.47 9.35
C LEU A 172 17.51 -2.99 9.56
N GLN A 173 18.45 -3.48 10.36
CA GLN A 173 18.56 -4.91 10.66
C GLN A 173 17.32 -5.43 11.41
N LYS A 174 16.77 -4.64 12.35
CA LYS A 174 15.49 -4.93 13.02
C LYS A 174 14.31 -4.92 12.04
N ALA A 175 14.30 -4.03 11.04
CA ALA A 175 13.28 -4.03 9.99
C ALA A 175 13.35 -5.29 9.11
N ASN A 176 14.56 -5.72 8.73
CA ASN A 176 14.78 -6.97 7.98
C ASN A 176 14.29 -8.19 8.77
N PHE A 177 14.69 -8.34 10.05
CA PHE A 177 14.20 -9.45 10.88
C PHE A 177 12.68 -9.41 11.08
N ASN A 178 12.07 -8.22 11.24
CA ASN A 178 10.61 -8.09 11.30
C ASN A 178 9.95 -8.52 9.96
N GLN A 179 10.56 -8.20 8.81
CA GLN A 179 10.08 -8.63 7.51
C GLN A 179 10.17 -10.17 7.36
N GLU A 180 11.30 -10.77 7.72
CA GLU A 180 11.49 -12.23 7.72
C GLU A 180 10.44 -12.92 8.61
N VAL A 181 10.32 -12.50 9.88
CA VAL A 181 9.33 -13.04 10.83
C VAL A 181 7.89 -12.87 10.31
N ASN A 182 7.55 -11.72 9.71
CA ASN A 182 6.22 -11.50 9.14
C ASN A 182 5.96 -12.38 7.91
N THR A 183 6.95 -12.58 7.02
CA THR A 183 6.80 -13.48 5.86
C THR A 183 6.66 -14.94 6.30
N ALA A 184 7.46 -15.41 7.27
CA ALA A 184 7.35 -16.74 7.84
C ALA A 184 5.99 -16.96 8.55
N LYS A 185 5.51 -15.96 9.29
CA LYS A 185 4.19 -15.99 9.94
C LYS A 185 3.04 -15.99 8.93
N ALA A 186 3.15 -15.22 7.84
CA ALA A 186 2.17 -15.22 6.75
C ALA A 186 2.14 -16.57 6.01
N GLN A 187 3.32 -17.15 5.73
CA GLN A 187 3.42 -18.51 5.16
C GLN A 187 2.81 -19.57 6.09
N ALA A 188 3.06 -19.51 7.40
CA ALA A 188 2.47 -20.42 8.38
C ALA A 188 0.94 -20.28 8.45
N GLN A 189 0.42 -19.04 8.42
CA GLN A 189 -1.03 -18.78 8.39
C GLN A 189 -1.67 -19.33 7.10
N LEU A 190 -1.08 -19.05 5.94
CA LEU A 190 -1.56 -19.56 4.64
C LEU A 190 -1.49 -21.10 4.58
N ALA A 191 -0.45 -21.72 5.17
CA ALA A 191 -0.35 -23.18 5.27
C ALA A 191 -1.44 -23.77 6.17
N TYR A 192 -1.75 -23.12 7.29
CA TYR A 192 -2.85 -23.52 8.19
C TYR A 192 -4.21 -23.40 7.51
N GLU A 193 -4.48 -22.27 6.83
CA GLU A 193 -5.72 -22.04 6.09
C GLU A 193 -5.89 -23.02 4.91
N LEU A 194 -4.81 -23.27 4.16
CA LEU A 194 -4.79 -24.28 3.09
C LEU A 194 -5.06 -25.69 3.63
N GLN A 195 -4.52 -26.04 4.79
CA GLN A 195 -4.76 -27.34 5.42
C GLN A 195 -6.19 -27.46 5.96
N ALA A 196 -6.74 -26.39 6.56
CA ALA A 196 -8.13 -26.33 6.97
C ALA A 196 -9.09 -26.44 5.77
N ALA A 197 -8.76 -25.81 4.64
CA ALA A 197 -9.51 -25.93 3.39
C ALA A 197 -9.47 -27.37 2.84
N LYS A 198 -8.31 -28.02 2.81
CA LYS A 198 -8.16 -29.44 2.43
C LYS A 198 -8.97 -30.37 3.35
N ILE A 199 -8.99 -30.11 4.65
CA ILE A 199 -9.78 -30.89 5.62
C ILE A 199 -11.28 -30.69 5.36
N ARG A 200 -11.75 -29.44 5.17
CA ARG A 200 -13.14 -29.16 4.79
C ARG A 200 -13.55 -29.83 3.47
N GLN A 201 -12.64 -29.87 2.48
CA GLN A 201 -12.90 -30.56 1.21
C GLN A 201 -13.02 -32.08 1.41
N LYS A 202 -12.18 -32.70 2.25
CA LYS A 202 -12.31 -34.11 2.62
C LYS A 202 -13.62 -34.40 3.34
N ILE A 203 -13.99 -33.58 4.34
CA ILE A 203 -15.26 -33.70 5.06
C ILE A 203 -16.44 -33.62 4.09
N ARG A 204 -16.46 -32.61 3.20
CA ARG A 204 -17.50 -32.48 2.16
C ARG A 204 -17.59 -33.67 1.22
N ASN A 205 -16.46 -34.26 0.82
CA ASN A 205 -16.48 -35.45 -0.01
C ASN A 205 -17.09 -36.65 0.75
N GLU A 206 -16.83 -36.77 2.04
CA GLU A 206 -17.42 -37.81 2.90
C GLU A 206 -18.92 -37.58 3.17
N GLU A 207 -19.33 -36.33 3.42
CA GLU A 207 -20.73 -35.91 3.51
C GLU A 207 -21.51 -36.30 2.24
N ILE A 208 -20.93 -36.07 1.06
CA ILE A 208 -21.53 -36.46 -0.23
C ILE A 208 -21.55 -38.00 -0.40
N GLN A 209 -20.55 -38.74 0.08
CA GLN A 209 -20.60 -40.21 0.08
C GLN A 209 -21.75 -40.73 0.97
N ILE A 210 -21.94 -40.14 2.15
CA ILE A 210 -23.05 -40.46 3.07
C ILE A 210 -24.39 -40.15 2.40
N GLU A 211 -24.56 -38.94 1.83
CA GLU A 211 -25.78 -38.55 1.10
C GLU A 211 -26.09 -39.51 -0.07
N VAL A 212 -25.07 -39.91 -0.84
CA VAL A 212 -25.24 -40.88 -1.93
C VAL A 212 -25.63 -42.27 -1.41
N VAL A 213 -25.11 -42.71 -0.26
CA VAL A 213 -25.51 -43.97 0.38
C VAL A 213 -26.93 -43.90 0.95
N GLU A 214 -27.33 -42.79 1.57
CA GLU A 214 -28.69 -42.57 2.05
C GLU A 214 -29.70 -42.52 0.90
N ARG A 215 -29.41 -41.74 -0.16
CA ARG A 215 -30.24 -41.67 -1.36
C ARG A 215 -30.34 -43.02 -2.07
N ARG A 216 -29.26 -43.81 -2.12
CA ARG A 216 -29.29 -45.20 -2.63
C ARG A 216 -30.19 -46.10 -1.79
N LYS A 217 -30.06 -46.08 -0.45
CA LYS A 217 -30.94 -46.85 0.45
C LYS A 217 -32.40 -46.42 0.36
N GLN A 218 -32.67 -45.13 0.19
CA GLN A 218 -34.03 -44.65 0.01
C GLN A 218 -34.62 -45.10 -1.34
N ILE A 219 -33.86 -45.04 -2.44
CA ILE A 219 -34.27 -45.62 -3.73
C ILE A 219 -34.48 -47.14 -3.60
N GLU A 220 -33.64 -47.84 -2.85
CA GLU A 220 -33.83 -49.28 -2.57
C GLU A 220 -35.15 -49.54 -1.81
N ILE A 221 -35.44 -48.78 -0.75
CA ILE A 221 -36.72 -48.87 -0.01
C ILE A 221 -37.91 -48.53 -0.92
N GLU A 222 -37.82 -47.46 -1.71
CA GLU A 222 -38.87 -47.05 -2.66
C GLU A 222 -39.11 -48.13 -3.73
N THR A 223 -38.07 -48.77 -4.27
CA THR A 223 -38.23 -49.90 -5.21
C THR A 223 -38.80 -51.16 -4.54
N GLN A 224 -38.48 -51.43 -3.27
CA GLN A 224 -39.11 -52.51 -2.51
C GLN A 224 -40.59 -52.23 -2.20
N GLU A 225 -40.95 -50.96 -1.91
CA GLU A 225 -42.35 -50.54 -1.80
C GLU A 225 -43.09 -50.66 -3.13
N VAL A 226 -42.49 -50.23 -4.24
CA VAL A 226 -43.07 -50.38 -5.58
C VAL A 226 -43.27 -51.86 -5.91
N MET A 227 -42.30 -52.73 -5.63
CA MET A 227 -42.45 -54.18 -5.82
C MET A 227 -43.50 -54.81 -4.90
N ARG A 228 -43.77 -54.26 -3.71
CA ARG A 228 -44.92 -54.69 -2.88
C ARG A 228 -46.24 -54.23 -3.48
N LYS A 229 -46.36 -52.92 -3.78
CA LYS A 229 -47.55 -52.30 -4.38
C LYS A 229 -47.90 -52.93 -5.73
N GLU A 230 -46.91 -53.28 -6.54
CA GLU A 230 -47.11 -54.00 -7.80
C GLU A 230 -47.64 -55.42 -7.57
N LYS A 231 -47.11 -56.17 -6.59
CA LYS A 231 -47.63 -57.50 -6.24
C LYS A 231 -49.05 -57.45 -5.68
N GLU A 232 -49.35 -56.46 -4.84
CA GLU A 232 -50.70 -56.20 -4.32
C GLU A 232 -51.68 -55.85 -5.45
N LEU A 233 -51.30 -54.93 -6.36
CA LEU A 233 -52.11 -54.53 -7.52
C LEU A 233 -52.29 -55.69 -8.51
N ASN A 234 -51.26 -56.52 -8.69
CA ASN A 234 -51.31 -57.70 -9.55
C ASN A 234 -52.28 -58.75 -8.99
N ALA A 235 -52.25 -59.00 -7.68
CA ALA A 235 -53.19 -59.92 -7.02
C ALA A 235 -54.62 -59.37 -6.92
N THR A 236 -54.78 -58.06 -6.71
CA THR A 236 -56.10 -57.42 -6.44
C THR A 236 -56.82 -56.93 -7.68
N VAL A 237 -56.09 -56.51 -8.73
CA VAL A 237 -56.69 -55.90 -9.93
C VAL A 237 -56.44 -56.76 -11.17
N LYS A 238 -55.20 -57.15 -11.46
CA LYS A 238 -54.91 -57.97 -12.66
C LYS A 238 -55.50 -59.36 -12.56
N LEU A 239 -55.27 -60.11 -11.47
CA LEU A 239 -55.73 -61.50 -11.38
C LEU A 239 -57.26 -61.63 -11.49
N PRO A 240 -58.09 -60.75 -10.89
CA PRO A 240 -59.53 -60.73 -11.15
C PRO A 240 -59.89 -60.26 -12.57
N ALA A 241 -59.24 -59.23 -13.10
CA ALA A 241 -59.52 -58.73 -14.46
C ALA A 241 -59.13 -59.74 -15.56
N GLU A 242 -58.07 -60.52 -15.36
CA GLU A 242 -57.67 -61.63 -16.23
C GLU A 242 -58.66 -62.80 -16.11
N ALA A 243 -59.15 -63.10 -14.90
CA ALA A 243 -60.21 -64.10 -14.71
C ALA A 243 -61.56 -63.67 -15.36
N GLU A 244 -61.92 -62.39 -15.27
CA GLU A 244 -63.09 -61.84 -15.96
C GLU A 244 -62.89 -61.79 -17.47
N SER A 245 -61.72 -61.38 -17.95
CA SER A 245 -61.37 -61.35 -19.38
C SER A 245 -61.40 -62.76 -20.00
N TYR A 246 -60.81 -63.74 -19.33
CA TYR A 246 -60.84 -65.15 -19.75
C TYR A 246 -62.27 -65.71 -19.76
N LYS A 247 -63.08 -65.40 -18.73
CA LYS A 247 -64.50 -65.76 -18.67
C LYS A 247 -65.30 -65.09 -19.80
N MET A 248 -65.00 -63.84 -20.13
CA MET A 248 -65.61 -63.08 -21.23
C MET A 248 -65.21 -63.65 -22.60
N GLN A 249 -63.95 -64.06 -22.78
CA GLN A 249 -63.46 -64.71 -23.99
C GLN A 249 -64.11 -66.09 -24.17
N MET A 250 -64.15 -66.94 -23.14
CA MET A 250 -64.84 -68.24 -23.19
C MET A 250 -66.34 -68.09 -23.54
N LEU A 251 -67.01 -67.06 -23.00
CA LEU A 251 -68.39 -66.72 -23.37
C LEU A 251 -68.52 -66.21 -24.82
N ALA A 252 -67.52 -65.49 -25.33
CA ALA A 252 -67.49 -65.01 -26.71
C ALA A 252 -67.22 -66.15 -27.71
N GLU A 253 -66.28 -67.05 -27.43
CA GLU A 253 -65.98 -68.23 -28.25
C GLU A 253 -67.15 -69.21 -28.27
N GLY A 254 -67.84 -69.42 -27.14
CA GLY A 254 -69.08 -70.19 -27.08
C GLY A 254 -70.19 -69.59 -27.96
N ARG A 255 -70.36 -68.26 -27.96
CA ARG A 255 -71.29 -67.55 -28.83
C ARG A 255 -70.88 -67.60 -30.31
N GLY A 256 -69.59 -67.46 -30.60
CA GLY A 256 -69.05 -67.58 -31.96
C GLY A 256 -69.32 -68.95 -32.56
N THR A 257 -68.99 -70.01 -31.80
CA THR A 257 -69.24 -71.40 -32.18
C THR A 257 -70.74 -71.68 -32.41
N GLN A 258 -71.61 -71.17 -31.53
CA GLN A 258 -73.06 -71.32 -31.68
C GLN A 258 -73.61 -70.58 -32.92
N THR A 259 -73.03 -69.42 -33.27
CA THR A 259 -73.38 -68.70 -34.51
C THR A 259 -72.91 -69.45 -35.76
N ILE A 260 -71.70 -69.99 -35.75
CA ILE A 260 -71.14 -70.79 -36.86
C ILE A 260 -71.99 -72.05 -37.10
N GLN A 261 -72.38 -72.77 -36.04
CA GLN A 261 -73.25 -73.94 -36.17
C GLN A 261 -74.63 -73.59 -36.74
N LYS A 262 -75.24 -72.46 -36.35
CA LYS A 262 -76.50 -71.98 -36.93
C LYS A 262 -76.35 -71.64 -38.43
N ALA A 263 -75.26 -70.98 -38.81
CA ALA A 263 -74.98 -70.67 -40.21
C ALA A 263 -74.75 -71.93 -41.06
N HIS A 264 -74.07 -72.95 -40.51
CA HIS A 264 -73.91 -74.25 -41.16
C HIS A 264 -75.25 -74.97 -41.37
N ALA A 265 -76.10 -75.03 -40.35
CA ALA A 265 -77.40 -75.68 -40.44
C ALA A 265 -78.32 -75.06 -41.51
N GLU A 266 -78.36 -73.73 -41.60
CA GLU A 266 -79.15 -73.06 -42.64
C GLU A 266 -78.53 -73.24 -44.05
N SER A 267 -77.20 -73.35 -44.16
CA SER A 267 -76.52 -73.68 -45.43
C SER A 267 -76.85 -75.09 -45.93
N GLU A 268 -76.88 -76.09 -45.04
CA GLU A 268 -77.32 -77.45 -45.38
C GLU A 268 -78.80 -77.50 -45.76
N ARG A 269 -79.66 -76.75 -45.05
CA ARG A 269 -81.07 -76.61 -45.36
C ARG A 269 -81.31 -76.06 -46.77
N ILE A 270 -80.60 -74.99 -47.14
CA ILE A 270 -80.68 -74.40 -48.49
C ILE A 270 -80.19 -75.39 -49.56
N LYS A 271 -79.10 -76.14 -49.31
CA LYS A 271 -78.67 -77.22 -50.22
C LYS A 271 -79.73 -78.29 -50.42
N LEU A 272 -80.35 -78.77 -49.34
CA LEU A 272 -81.39 -79.80 -49.40
C LEU A 272 -82.62 -79.35 -50.19
N ILE A 273 -83.06 -78.10 -50.01
CA ILE A 273 -84.18 -77.51 -50.77
C ILE A 273 -83.82 -77.43 -52.26
N GLY A 274 -82.65 -76.87 -52.60
CA GLY A 274 -82.21 -76.75 -54.01
C GLY A 274 -82.03 -78.10 -54.72
N MET A 275 -81.60 -79.16 -54.00
CA MET A 275 -81.53 -80.51 -54.55
C MET A 275 -82.93 -81.12 -54.79
N ALA A 276 -83.91 -80.82 -53.93
CA ALA A 276 -85.29 -81.25 -54.13
C ALA A 276 -85.94 -80.56 -55.35
N GLU A 277 -85.76 -79.25 -55.49
CA GLU A 277 -86.26 -78.47 -56.63
C GLU A 277 -85.64 -78.94 -57.96
N ALA A 278 -84.33 -79.17 -57.99
CA ALA A 278 -83.65 -79.72 -59.16
C ALA A 278 -84.20 -81.11 -59.57
N SER A 279 -84.50 -81.98 -58.59
CA SER A 279 -85.10 -83.30 -58.84
C SER A 279 -86.54 -83.21 -59.36
N ALA A 280 -87.32 -82.21 -58.92
CA ALA A 280 -88.67 -81.97 -59.41
C ALA A 280 -88.65 -81.50 -60.89
N ILE A 281 -87.81 -80.51 -61.21
CA ILE A 281 -87.65 -79.97 -62.56
C ILE A 281 -87.14 -81.06 -63.52
N GLY A 282 -86.16 -81.86 -63.11
CA GLY A 282 -85.64 -82.99 -63.90
C GLY A 282 -86.69 -84.08 -64.18
N SER A 283 -87.70 -84.22 -63.32
CA SER A 283 -88.81 -85.16 -63.53
C SER A 283 -89.84 -84.63 -64.54
N ILE A 284 -90.15 -83.32 -64.47
CA ILE A 284 -91.02 -82.64 -65.45
C ILE A 284 -90.39 -82.67 -66.85
N GLY A 285 -89.08 -82.39 -66.96
CA GLY A 285 -88.36 -82.42 -68.23
C GLY A 285 -88.34 -83.79 -68.92
N LYS A 286 -88.34 -84.89 -68.16
CA LYS A 286 -88.48 -86.25 -68.72
C LYS A 286 -89.86 -86.49 -69.34
N ALA A 287 -90.94 -86.07 -68.67
CA ALA A 287 -92.30 -86.25 -69.16
C ALA A 287 -92.54 -85.53 -70.50
N ASP A 288 -92.00 -84.31 -70.67
CA ASP A 288 -92.11 -83.59 -71.94
C ASP A 288 -91.21 -84.14 -73.05
N ALA A 289 -90.04 -84.69 -72.72
CA ALA A 289 -89.23 -85.44 -73.69
C ALA A 289 -89.96 -86.68 -74.22
N GLU A 290 -90.74 -87.37 -73.38
CA GLU A 290 -91.58 -88.51 -73.80
C GLU A 290 -92.78 -88.07 -74.66
N ARG A 291 -93.45 -86.95 -74.32
CA ARG A 291 -94.49 -86.36 -75.17
C ARG A 291 -93.95 -85.97 -76.56
N MET A 292 -92.76 -85.37 -76.64
CA MET A 292 -92.10 -85.09 -77.91
C MET A 292 -91.73 -86.37 -78.69
N ARG A 293 -91.26 -87.42 -78.00
CA ARG A 293 -90.97 -88.73 -78.62
C ARG A 293 -92.20 -89.37 -79.27
N MET A 294 -93.36 -89.30 -78.62
CA MET A 294 -94.61 -89.82 -79.22
C MET A 294 -95.02 -89.01 -80.45
N LYS A 295 -94.91 -87.68 -80.44
CA LYS A 295 -95.10 -86.86 -81.65
C LYS A 295 -94.13 -87.28 -82.78
N ALA A 296 -92.85 -87.49 -82.47
CA ALA A 296 -91.85 -87.84 -83.47
C ALA A 296 -92.12 -89.18 -84.18
N ASN A 297 -92.75 -90.16 -83.52
CA ASN A 297 -93.14 -91.42 -84.17
C ASN A 297 -94.23 -91.25 -85.24
N VAL A 298 -95.15 -90.29 -85.09
CA VAL A 298 -96.20 -90.01 -86.09
C VAL A 298 -95.59 -89.45 -87.39
N TYR A 299 -94.50 -88.69 -87.29
CA TYR A 299 -93.86 -88.04 -88.44
C TYR A 299 -92.85 -88.93 -89.21
N LYS A 300 -92.56 -90.15 -88.75
CA LYS A 300 -91.28 -90.79 -89.11
C LYS A 300 -91.23 -91.57 -90.43
N GLN A 301 -92.32 -92.21 -90.86
CA GLN A 301 -92.22 -93.19 -91.97
C GLN A 301 -93.49 -93.38 -92.82
N TYR A 302 -94.19 -92.28 -93.15
CA TYR A 302 -94.94 -92.22 -94.40
C TYR A 302 -93.96 -91.92 -95.55
N GLY A 303 -93.74 -92.88 -96.45
CA GLY A 303 -93.22 -92.60 -97.81
C GLY A 303 -94.37 -92.26 -98.76
N ASP A 304 -94.20 -91.54 -99.86
CA ASP A 304 -92.94 -91.00 -100.41
C ASP A 304 -93.10 -89.55 -100.98
N ALA A 305 -94.23 -88.89 -100.69
CA ALA A 305 -94.69 -87.72 -101.46
C ALA A 305 -94.67 -86.36 -100.71
N ALA A 306 -94.48 -86.33 -99.39
CA ALA A 306 -94.81 -85.15 -98.57
C ALA A 306 -93.81 -83.97 -98.67
N ILE A 307 -92.54 -84.21 -99.00
CA ILE A 307 -91.46 -83.24 -98.83
C ILE A 307 -91.62 -81.99 -99.74
N MET A 308 -92.24 -82.14 -100.92
CA MET A 308 -92.46 -81.03 -101.85
C MET A 308 -93.29 -79.88 -101.24
N SER A 309 -94.23 -80.20 -100.33
CA SER A 309 -95.07 -79.19 -99.69
C SER A 309 -94.30 -78.30 -98.71
N LEU A 310 -93.25 -78.81 -98.08
CA LEU A 310 -92.49 -78.10 -97.04
C LEU A 310 -91.66 -76.94 -97.62
N VAL A 311 -91.32 -77.01 -98.91
CA VAL A 311 -90.55 -75.98 -99.63
C VAL A 311 -91.38 -74.73 -99.92
N LEU A 312 -92.69 -74.89 -100.15
CA LEU A 312 -93.60 -73.80 -100.53
C LEU A 312 -94.06 -72.92 -99.35
N GLU A 313 -94.09 -73.45 -98.12
CA GLU A 313 -94.47 -72.66 -96.92
C GLU A 313 -93.36 -71.75 -96.38
N ALA A 314 -92.09 -72.00 -96.70
CA ALA A 314 -90.97 -71.36 -96.03
C ALA A 314 -90.60 -69.96 -96.59
N LEU A 315 -90.82 -69.73 -97.89
CA LEU A 315 -90.36 -68.55 -98.61
C LEU A 315 -90.79 -67.19 -98.01
N PRO A 316 -92.01 -66.99 -97.50
CA PRO A 316 -92.43 -65.70 -96.93
C PRO A 316 -91.62 -65.26 -95.70
N LYS A 317 -91.06 -66.22 -94.93
CA LYS A 317 -90.43 -65.92 -93.62
C LYS A 317 -89.04 -65.31 -93.75
N ILE A 318 -88.29 -65.67 -94.79
CA ILE A 318 -86.95 -65.10 -95.05
C ILE A 318 -87.05 -63.64 -95.51
N ALA A 319 -88.10 -63.28 -96.25
CA ALA A 319 -88.35 -61.90 -96.67
C ALA A 319 -88.66 -60.96 -95.49
N ALA A 320 -89.28 -61.46 -94.41
CA ALA A 320 -89.66 -60.65 -93.25
C ALA A 320 -88.45 -60.23 -92.39
N GLU A 321 -87.52 -61.14 -92.10
CA GLU A 321 -86.31 -60.86 -91.31
C GLU A 321 -85.40 -59.83 -91.99
N VAL A 322 -85.18 -59.95 -93.29
CA VAL A 322 -84.31 -59.02 -94.04
C VAL A 322 -84.90 -57.60 -94.12
N ALA A 323 -86.22 -57.45 -93.99
CA ALA A 323 -86.90 -56.15 -93.96
C ALA A 323 -86.92 -55.47 -92.58
N ALA A 324 -86.60 -56.20 -91.50
CA ALA A 324 -86.68 -55.69 -90.12
C ALA A 324 -85.89 -54.38 -89.84
N PRO A 325 -84.72 -54.10 -90.44
CA PRO A 325 -83.95 -52.88 -90.17
C PRO A 325 -84.62 -51.56 -90.56
N LEU A 326 -85.70 -51.59 -91.35
CA LEU A 326 -86.36 -50.40 -91.92
C LEU A 326 -87.77 -50.14 -91.38
N ALA A 327 -88.27 -50.98 -90.46
CA ALA A 327 -89.65 -50.88 -89.94
C ALA A 327 -89.79 -50.09 -88.62
N LYS A 328 -88.72 -49.42 -88.15
CA LYS A 328 -88.68 -48.62 -86.91
C LYS A 328 -87.82 -47.36 -86.98
N THR A 329 -88.04 -46.57 -88.02
CA THR A 329 -88.00 -45.09 -87.95
C THR A 329 -89.30 -44.61 -87.25
N ASP A 330 -89.57 -43.35 -86.86
CA ASP A 330 -89.06 -42.00 -87.17
C ASP A 330 -89.14 -41.07 -85.91
N GLU A 331 -88.66 -39.81 -86.04
CA GLU A 331 -88.68 -38.69 -85.06
C GLU A 331 -87.91 -38.90 -83.72
N ILE A 332 -86.92 -38.10 -83.26
CA ILE A 332 -86.46 -36.70 -83.42
C ILE A 332 -87.18 -35.63 -82.56
N VAL A 333 -86.49 -35.18 -81.50
CA VAL A 333 -86.61 -33.83 -80.91
C VAL A 333 -85.20 -33.33 -80.55
N LEU A 334 -84.95 -32.01 -80.69
CA LEU A 334 -83.64 -31.36 -80.58
C LEU A 334 -83.68 -30.20 -79.56
N ILE A 335 -82.63 -30.03 -78.74
CA ILE A 335 -82.21 -28.82 -77.97
C ILE A 335 -80.87 -29.17 -77.26
N GLY A 336 -79.87 -28.30 -77.10
CA GLY A 336 -79.70 -26.90 -77.55
C GLY A 336 -78.89 -26.07 -76.54
N GLY A 337 -77.70 -25.57 -76.93
CA GLY A 337 -76.72 -24.92 -76.02
C GLY A 337 -75.43 -25.79 -75.91
N GLN A 338 -74.23 -25.42 -76.36
CA GLN A 338 -73.55 -24.12 -76.51
C GLN A 338 -73.39 -23.32 -75.20
N ASP A 339 -72.21 -22.79 -74.85
CA ASP A 339 -70.87 -22.99 -75.43
C ASP A 339 -69.74 -22.60 -74.44
N ASN A 340 -68.54 -23.11 -74.70
CA ASN A 340 -67.20 -22.57 -74.41
C ASN A 340 -66.80 -21.92 -73.05
N MET A 341 -65.71 -22.49 -72.51
CA MET A 341 -64.46 -21.80 -72.11
C MET A 341 -64.30 -21.20 -70.70
N THR A 342 -63.16 -21.55 -70.07
CA THR A 342 -62.50 -20.93 -68.89
C THR A 342 -63.29 -20.93 -67.55
N GLY A 343 -62.64 -20.98 -66.39
CA GLY A 343 -61.20 -21.10 -66.12
C GLY A 343 -60.88 -20.60 -64.70
N GLU A 344 -60.42 -21.51 -63.85
CA GLU A 344 -59.86 -21.29 -62.50
C GLU A 344 -60.73 -20.61 -61.40
N ILE A 345 -60.94 -21.39 -60.33
CA ILE A 345 -60.58 -21.07 -58.93
C ILE A 345 -60.92 -19.66 -58.39
N THR A 346 -61.81 -19.62 -57.38
CA THR A 346 -61.44 -19.14 -56.03
C THR A 346 -62.41 -19.70 -54.97
N ARG A 347 -61.90 -19.87 -53.74
CA ARG A 347 -62.50 -20.62 -52.63
C ARG A 347 -63.04 -19.64 -51.58
N LEU A 348 -64.29 -19.81 -51.15
CA LEU A 348 -64.95 -18.87 -50.24
C LEU A 348 -64.51 -19.05 -48.77
N VAL A 349 -64.25 -17.93 -48.08
CA VAL A 349 -63.98 -17.82 -46.63
C VAL A 349 -64.63 -16.53 -46.13
N SER A 350 -65.37 -16.57 -45.01
CA SER A 350 -65.84 -15.36 -44.32
C SER A 350 -66.29 -15.63 -42.87
N GLN A 351 -65.57 -15.09 -41.89
CA GLN A 351 -66.02 -14.82 -40.51
C GLN A 351 -65.49 -13.44 -40.06
N ILE A 352 -66.21 -12.77 -39.15
CA ILE A 352 -66.27 -11.31 -38.91
C ILE A 352 -66.74 -11.08 -37.45
N PRO A 353 -66.50 -9.96 -36.70
CA PRO A 353 -65.59 -8.79 -36.83
C PRO A 353 -64.55 -8.81 -35.65
N PRO A 354 -64.17 -7.75 -34.86
CA PRO A 354 -64.12 -6.28 -34.99
C PRO A 354 -62.79 -5.60 -34.54
N ALA A 355 -62.77 -4.25 -34.54
CA ALA A 355 -62.04 -3.25 -33.70
C ALA A 355 -60.60 -3.53 -33.19
N VAL A 356 -59.55 -2.70 -33.39
CA VAL A 356 -59.37 -1.26 -33.73
C VAL A 356 -59.67 -0.25 -32.61
N SER A 357 -58.62 0.24 -31.91
CA SER A 357 -58.34 1.67 -31.61
C SER A 357 -57.11 1.89 -30.71
N ALA A 358 -55.99 2.33 -31.30
CA ALA A 358 -54.84 2.92 -30.59
C ALA A 358 -54.28 4.14 -31.36
N LEU A 359 -55.15 4.85 -32.08
CA LEU A 359 -54.83 5.89 -33.05
C LEU A 359 -55.03 7.30 -32.44
N THR A 360 -54.38 7.59 -31.32
CA THR A 360 -54.55 8.87 -30.60
C THR A 360 -53.27 9.38 -29.94
N GLY A 361 -53.06 10.70 -29.97
CA GLY A 361 -52.41 11.40 -28.85
C GLY A 361 -51.02 12.02 -29.04
N VAL A 362 -50.32 11.91 -30.19
CA VAL A 362 -49.01 12.57 -30.35
C VAL A 362 -49.15 14.09 -30.46
N ASN A 363 -48.80 14.82 -29.39
CA ASN A 363 -48.61 16.28 -29.33
C ASN A 363 -47.82 16.61 -28.03
N LEU A 364 -46.97 17.64 -27.93
CA LEU A 364 -46.15 18.36 -28.91
C LEU A 364 -45.10 19.21 -28.15
N SER A 365 -44.00 19.59 -28.80
CA SER A 365 -43.22 20.81 -28.51
C SER A 365 -42.87 21.19 -27.05
N LYS A 366 -42.09 20.33 -26.37
CA LYS A 366 -41.10 20.61 -25.29
C LYS A 366 -40.38 19.27 -25.05
N VAL A 367 -39.06 19.16 -24.88
CA VAL A 367 -38.07 20.11 -24.32
C VAL A 367 -36.83 20.21 -25.21
N LEU A 368 -36.39 21.44 -25.50
CA LEU A 368 -35.05 21.75 -26.02
C LEU A 368 -34.55 23.05 -25.37
N GLY A 369 -33.32 23.06 -24.85
CA GLY A 369 -32.57 24.28 -24.52
C GLY A 369 -32.83 24.96 -23.16
N LYS A 370 -32.10 24.53 -22.11
CA LYS A 370 -31.51 25.29 -20.97
C LYS A 370 -30.99 24.26 -19.95
N ILE A 371 -29.69 23.95 -19.81
CA ILE A 371 -28.47 24.78 -19.55
C ILE A 371 -28.51 25.41 -18.14
N PRO A 372 -27.49 25.20 -17.27
CA PRO A 372 -26.50 24.11 -17.16
C PRO A 372 -26.54 23.42 -15.77
N GLY A 373 -25.53 22.63 -15.40
CA GLY A 373 -25.52 21.87 -14.14
C GLY A 373 -24.82 22.56 -12.94
N ALA A 374 -25.22 22.14 -11.74
CA ALA A 374 -24.46 22.26 -10.49
C ALA A 374 -24.68 20.95 -9.68
N THR A 375 -23.63 20.40 -9.06
CA THR A 375 -23.64 19.03 -8.52
C THR A 375 -23.99 18.93 -7.03
N GLN A 376 -24.55 17.77 -6.68
CA GLN A 376 -24.93 17.28 -5.34
C GLN A 376 -23.96 17.64 -4.20
N ASN A 377 -24.49 17.95 -3.00
CA ASN A 377 -24.52 16.98 -1.88
C ASN A 377 -25.20 17.51 -0.61
N ASN A 378 -25.78 16.58 0.18
CA ASN A 378 -26.26 16.71 1.57
C ASN A 378 -27.40 17.75 1.82
N THR A 379 -28.31 17.65 2.80
CA THR A 379 -28.83 16.60 3.74
C THR A 379 -30.26 17.06 4.16
N VAL A 380 -31.08 16.46 5.03
CA VAL A 380 -30.94 15.48 6.14
C VAL A 380 -32.22 14.60 6.20
N ALA A 381 -32.22 13.54 7.00
CA ALA A 381 -33.43 12.89 7.55
C ALA A 381 -34.16 13.84 8.56
N PRO A 382 -35.37 13.57 9.13
CA PRO A 382 -35.78 12.27 9.70
C PRO A 382 -37.32 11.93 9.71
N VAL A 383 -37.65 10.84 10.42
CA VAL A 383 -38.97 10.43 10.97
C VAL A 383 -40.03 9.92 9.99
N LYS A 384 -40.09 8.59 9.84
CA LYS A 384 -40.93 7.78 10.75
C LYS A 384 -40.25 6.46 11.10
#